data_AF-A0A444UEA1-F1
#
_entry.id   AF-A0A444UEA1-F1
#
_cell.length_a   1.000
_cell.length_b   1.000
_cell.length_c   1.000
_cell.angle_alpha   90.00
_cell.angle_beta   90.00
_cell.angle_gamma   90.00
#
_symmetry.space_group_name_H-M   'P 1'
#
loop_
_entity.id
_entity.type
_entity.pdbx_description
1 polymer ?
#
loop_
_entity_poly.entity_id
_entity_poly.type
_entity_poly.pdbx_seq_one_letter_code
_entity_poly.pdbx_strand_id
1 'polypeptide(L)'
;MCSRIEHPAGGYKKIFETVEELAEPLPAVVTGVIPPWLKGSLLRLGPGLFEIGEEQFYHLFDGQALFHKFDFKNGAVTYHRKFVRTDAYVRAMTENRIVITEFGTFAFPDPCKNIFSRFFSYFKGVEVTDNALVNVYPVGEDFYACTETNYITKVNPETLETISKVDLCNYVSINGVTAHPHIENDGTVYNIGNCFGKGCSIAYNLVKIPPTQKDKVDPLERMKVVVQFPCSDRFKPSYVHSFGMSENYFVLVETPVKINLLKFLSAWSIRGANYMDCFESNETMGTWFHIATKKTGEYQNIKFRTSAINVFHHINTYEEDGFLVVDLCTWKGFEFVYNYLYLANLKENWDEVKKNAMMAPQPEVRRYVLPLDVDRVEQGKNLICLPYTTATATMWADGTVWLEPEVLFSGPRQAFEFPQINYKKFSMKNYTYAYALGLNHFIPDRICKLNVKTKETWVWQEPDSYPSEPIFVASPDAVDEDDGVILTVVVTPGAGQRPAYLLILNAKDLTEVARAEVETIIPVTFHGMYKP
;
A
#
# COMPACT_ATOMS: atom_id res chain seq x y z
N MET A 1 -4.80 28.63 10.11
CA MET A 1 -3.56 28.62 9.30
C MET A 1 -2.58 27.69 10.00
N CYS A 2 -2.39 26.47 9.49
CA CYS A 2 -1.36 25.58 10.02
C CYS A 2 0.00 26.13 9.53
N SER A 3 0.91 26.47 10.43
CA SER A 3 2.27 26.86 10.05
C SER A 3 2.89 25.72 9.24
N ARG A 4 3.41 26.00 8.05
CA ARG A 4 4.12 25.00 7.25
C ARG A 4 5.37 24.59 8.05
N ILE A 5 5.41 23.33 8.47
CA ILE A 5 6.58 22.77 9.15
C ILE A 5 7.64 22.50 8.10
N GLU A 6 8.86 22.94 8.43
CA GLU A 6 10.03 22.86 7.58
C GLU A 6 11.00 21.86 8.21
N HIS A 7 11.76 21.13 7.38
CA HIS A 7 12.73 20.12 7.82
C HIS A 7 14.16 20.47 7.40
N PRO A 8 14.67 21.69 7.70
CA PRO A 8 15.96 22.17 7.17
C PRO A 8 17.15 21.31 7.62
N ALA A 9 17.04 20.61 8.76
CA ALA A 9 18.05 19.68 9.25
C ALA A 9 18.20 18.43 8.36
N GLY A 10 17.20 18.11 7.53
CA GLY A 10 17.27 16.97 6.62
C GLY A 10 17.26 15.61 7.31
N GLY A 11 16.70 15.52 8.52
CA GLY A 11 16.70 14.29 9.31
C GLY A 11 16.01 13.11 8.60
N TYR A 12 15.02 13.37 7.76
CA TYR A 12 14.31 12.35 6.99
C TYR A 12 15.23 11.46 6.16
N LYS A 13 16.42 11.91 5.76
CA LYS A 13 17.39 11.09 5.00
C LYS A 13 17.70 9.76 5.69
N LYS A 14 17.65 9.76 7.03
CA LYS A 14 17.88 8.58 7.88
C LYS A 14 16.91 7.43 7.67
N ILE A 15 15.68 7.69 7.22
CA ILE A 15 14.72 6.62 6.93
C ILE A 15 15.05 5.90 5.61
N PHE A 16 16.03 6.38 4.85
CA PHE A 16 16.49 5.80 3.59
C PHE A 16 17.94 5.31 3.66
N GLU A 17 18.45 5.02 4.86
CA GLU A 17 19.80 4.49 5.08
C GLU A 17 19.76 2.98 5.39
N THR A 18 20.76 2.27 4.89
CA THR A 18 20.93 0.83 5.13
C THR A 18 21.16 0.55 6.61
N VAL A 19 20.60 -0.56 7.07
CA VAL A 19 20.79 -1.07 8.44
C VAL A 19 21.12 -2.55 8.44
N GLU A 20 21.77 -3.00 9.51
CA GLU A 20 22.02 -4.42 9.74
C GLU A 20 20.83 -5.08 10.44
N GLU A 21 20.66 -6.38 10.21
CA GLU A 21 19.70 -7.19 10.97
C GLU A 21 20.13 -7.36 12.44
N LEU A 22 19.19 -7.77 13.28
CA LEU A 22 19.44 -7.99 14.69
C LEU A 22 19.52 -9.50 14.98
N ALA A 23 20.60 -9.94 15.60
CA ALA A 23 20.76 -11.34 16.01
C ALA A 23 19.69 -11.76 17.03
N GLU A 24 19.37 -10.88 17.98
CA GLU A 24 18.38 -11.09 19.03
C GLU A 24 17.46 -9.85 19.17
N PRO A 25 16.24 -10.01 19.70
CA PRO A 25 15.37 -8.88 20.02
C PRO A 25 16.00 -7.92 21.04
N LEU A 26 15.98 -6.62 20.74
CA LEU A 26 16.44 -5.56 21.63
C LEU A 26 15.33 -5.19 22.62
N PRO A 27 15.62 -5.03 23.92
CA PRO A 27 14.69 -4.39 24.84
C PRO A 27 14.52 -2.91 24.47
N ALA A 28 13.28 -2.44 24.44
CA ALA A 28 13.00 -1.02 24.27
C ALA A 28 12.85 -0.33 25.62
N VAL A 29 13.31 0.92 25.74
CA VAL A 29 13.12 1.75 26.92
C VAL A 29 11.74 2.39 26.85
N VAL A 30 10.89 2.06 27.82
CA VAL A 30 9.50 2.54 27.84
C VAL A 30 9.38 3.85 28.61
N THR A 31 8.74 4.85 28.00
CA THR A 31 8.27 6.07 28.65
C THR A 31 6.75 6.14 28.55
N GLY A 32 6.08 6.73 29.55
CA GLY A 32 4.61 6.65 29.67
C GLY A 32 4.14 5.29 30.21
N VAL A 33 2.89 4.91 29.91
CA VAL A 33 2.30 3.65 30.39
C VAL A 33 1.67 2.88 29.23
N ILE A 34 2.27 1.76 28.85
CA ILE A 34 1.70 0.84 27.86
C ILE A 34 0.36 0.30 28.40
N PRO A 35 -0.75 0.40 27.65
CA PRO A 35 -2.03 -0.15 28.10
C PRO A 35 -1.91 -1.64 28.46
N PRO A 36 -2.35 -2.09 29.64
CA PRO A 36 -2.16 -3.48 30.08
C PRO A 36 -2.84 -4.54 29.20
N TRP A 37 -3.85 -4.12 28.43
CA TRP A 37 -4.57 -4.96 27.48
C TRP A 37 -3.83 -5.13 26.15
N LEU A 38 -2.87 -4.26 25.84
CA LEU A 38 -2.09 -4.31 24.60
C LEU A 38 -1.04 -5.42 24.71
N LYS A 39 -1.36 -6.58 24.15
CA LYS A 39 -0.52 -7.79 24.12
C LYS A 39 -0.59 -8.38 22.72
N GLY A 40 0.56 -8.66 22.13
CA GLY A 40 0.66 -9.07 20.73
C GLY A 40 1.92 -8.50 20.09
N SER A 41 1.97 -8.50 18.76
CA SER A 41 3.11 -8.04 17.97
C SER A 41 2.66 -7.07 16.87
N LEU A 42 3.31 -5.91 16.77
CA LEU A 42 3.25 -5.07 15.56
C LEU A 42 4.30 -5.58 14.57
N LEU A 43 3.85 -6.00 13.39
CA LEU A 43 4.67 -6.53 12.30
C LEU A 43 4.66 -5.52 11.15
N ARG A 44 5.82 -5.13 10.60
CA ARG A 44 5.91 -4.16 9.49
C ARG A 44 6.99 -4.53 8.48
N LEU A 45 6.79 -4.15 7.23
CA LEU A 45 7.77 -4.32 6.14
C LEU A 45 8.19 -2.98 5.54
N GLY A 46 9.43 -2.95 5.05
CA GLY A 46 10.01 -1.84 4.30
C GLY A 46 11.39 -2.19 3.75
N PRO A 47 12.01 -1.30 2.95
CA PRO A 47 13.38 -1.47 2.49
C PRO A 47 14.38 -1.25 3.63
N GLY A 48 15.36 -2.16 3.79
CA GLY A 48 16.41 -2.05 4.81
C GLY A 48 17.85 -2.01 4.29
N LEU A 49 18.03 -2.31 3.01
CA LEU A 49 19.33 -2.36 2.33
C LEU A 49 19.18 -1.66 0.98
N PHE A 50 19.83 -0.50 0.84
CA PHE A 50 19.67 0.40 -0.31
C PHE A 50 20.82 0.32 -1.32
N GLU A 51 21.79 -0.56 -1.07
CA GLU A 51 22.94 -0.81 -1.94
C GLU A 51 23.50 -2.22 -1.74
N ILE A 52 24.14 -2.77 -2.79
CA ILE A 52 24.84 -4.06 -2.76
C ILE A 52 26.27 -3.82 -3.26
N GLY A 53 27.23 -3.81 -2.34
CA GLY A 53 28.61 -3.43 -2.67
C GLY A 53 28.67 -1.99 -3.18
N GLU A 54 29.08 -1.80 -4.44
CA GLU A 54 29.13 -0.48 -5.09
C GLU A 54 27.83 -0.14 -5.85
N GLU A 55 26.95 -1.11 -6.08
CA GLU A 55 25.72 -0.92 -6.84
C GLU A 55 24.61 -0.34 -5.95
N GLN A 56 23.98 0.73 -6.39
CA GLN A 56 22.93 1.44 -5.66
C GLN A 56 21.55 1.06 -6.17
N PHE A 57 20.58 0.94 -5.27
CA PHE A 57 19.17 0.97 -5.65
C PHE A 57 18.72 2.43 -5.86
N TYR A 58 17.88 2.66 -6.86
CA TYR A 58 17.49 4.00 -7.28
C TYR A 58 16.13 4.46 -6.76
N HIS A 59 15.16 3.55 -6.64
CA HIS A 59 13.78 3.88 -6.26
C HIS A 59 13.46 3.46 -4.82
N LEU A 60 12.50 4.16 -4.19
CA LEU A 60 12.01 3.85 -2.83
C LEU A 60 11.56 2.39 -2.67
N PHE A 61 11.10 1.76 -3.76
CA PHE A 61 10.56 0.40 -3.78
C PHE A 61 11.58 -0.68 -4.21
N ASP A 62 12.87 -0.35 -4.20
CA ASP A 62 13.93 -1.27 -4.68
C ASP A 62 14.76 -1.88 -3.54
N GLY A 63 14.87 -1.19 -2.40
CA GLY A 63 15.68 -1.67 -1.28
C GLY A 63 15.20 -3.03 -0.76
N GLN A 64 16.11 -3.88 -0.31
CA GLN A 64 15.76 -5.25 0.03
C GLN A 64 14.87 -5.33 1.28
N ALA A 65 13.86 -6.20 1.24
CA ALA A 65 12.82 -6.34 2.25
C ALA A 65 13.37 -6.64 3.64
N LEU A 66 13.03 -5.78 4.59
CA LEU A 66 13.36 -5.90 6.00
C LEU A 66 12.07 -6.05 6.81
N PHE A 67 11.99 -7.14 7.57
CA PHE A 67 10.84 -7.47 8.40
C PHE A 67 11.07 -7.01 9.83
N HIS A 68 10.17 -6.19 10.36
CA HIS A 68 10.25 -5.56 11.67
C HIS A 68 9.18 -6.10 12.62
N LYS A 69 9.52 -6.27 13.89
CA LYS A 69 8.59 -6.64 14.95
C LYS A 69 8.80 -5.79 16.20
N PHE A 70 7.72 -5.20 16.71
CA PHE A 70 7.62 -4.74 18.09
C PHE A 70 6.69 -5.67 18.86
N ASP A 71 7.18 -6.27 19.94
CA ASP A 71 6.43 -7.26 20.70
C ASP A 71 6.05 -6.73 22.09
N PHE A 72 4.77 -6.86 22.47
CA PHE A 72 4.22 -6.29 23.70
C PHE A 72 3.91 -7.39 24.70
N LYS A 73 4.55 -7.35 25.86
CA LYS A 73 4.32 -8.33 26.91
C LYS A 73 4.44 -7.71 28.30
N ASN A 74 3.32 -7.69 29.03
CA ASN A 74 3.25 -7.23 30.42
C ASN A 74 3.83 -5.80 30.62
N GLY A 75 3.54 -4.88 29.70
CA GLY A 75 4.03 -3.50 29.73
C GLY A 75 5.48 -3.32 29.27
N ALA A 76 6.21 -4.40 28.96
CA ALA A 76 7.51 -4.35 28.31
C ALA A 76 7.35 -4.47 26.79
N VAL A 77 8.30 -3.89 26.06
CA VAL A 77 8.37 -3.93 24.60
C VAL A 77 9.76 -4.40 24.16
N THR A 78 9.81 -5.29 23.17
CA THR A 78 11.05 -5.63 22.46
C THR A 78 10.93 -5.27 20.98
N TYR A 79 12.08 -5.02 20.34
CA TYR A 79 12.18 -4.74 18.91
C TYR A 79 13.11 -5.74 18.24
N HIS A 80 12.70 -6.30 17.11
CA HIS A 80 13.51 -7.22 16.32
C HIS A 80 13.35 -6.93 14.82
N ARG A 81 14.40 -7.21 14.03
CA ARG A 81 14.33 -7.13 12.58
C ARG A 81 15.23 -8.15 11.89
N LYS A 82 14.77 -8.70 10.77
CA LYS A 82 15.53 -9.60 9.88
C LYS A 82 15.22 -9.32 8.42
N PHE A 83 16.22 -9.42 7.54
CA PHE A 83 15.95 -9.38 6.10
C PHE A 83 15.18 -10.61 5.66
N VAL A 84 14.17 -10.42 4.81
CA VAL A 84 13.45 -11.54 4.20
C VAL A 84 14.40 -12.22 3.21
N ARG A 85 14.60 -13.53 3.36
CA ARG A 85 15.55 -14.34 2.55
C ARG A 85 14.91 -14.70 1.20
N THR A 86 14.59 -13.70 0.41
CA THR A 86 14.06 -13.81 -0.96
C THR A 86 15.16 -14.23 -1.93
N ASP A 87 14.80 -14.67 -3.14
CA ASP A 87 15.79 -14.95 -4.18
C ASP A 87 16.57 -13.68 -4.53
N ALA A 88 15.90 -12.52 -4.57
CA ALA A 88 16.55 -11.21 -4.78
C ALA A 88 17.65 -10.96 -3.74
N TYR A 89 17.34 -11.10 -2.45
CA TYR A 89 18.28 -10.87 -1.36
C TYR A 89 19.40 -11.91 -1.33
N VAL A 90 19.06 -13.20 -1.35
CA VAL A 90 20.03 -14.30 -1.23
C VAL A 90 21.03 -14.26 -2.37
N ARG A 91 20.57 -14.03 -3.61
CA ARG A 91 21.47 -13.94 -4.76
C ARG A 91 22.30 -12.66 -4.74
N ALA A 92 21.71 -11.53 -4.34
CA ALA A 92 22.47 -10.29 -4.22
C ALA A 92 23.61 -10.40 -3.21
N MET A 93 23.35 -11.01 -2.04
CA MET A 93 24.38 -11.28 -1.03
C MET A 93 25.41 -12.31 -1.48
N THR A 94 25.00 -13.33 -2.24
CA THR A 94 25.90 -14.38 -2.75
C THR A 94 26.83 -13.87 -3.84
N GLU A 95 26.31 -13.03 -4.75
CA GLU A 95 27.05 -12.53 -5.91
C GLU A 95 27.66 -11.14 -5.67
N ASN A 96 27.40 -10.52 -4.50
CA ASN A 96 27.83 -9.17 -4.13
C ASN A 96 27.54 -8.11 -5.21
N ARG A 97 26.33 -8.18 -5.80
CA ARG A 97 25.81 -7.27 -6.84
C ARG A 97 24.29 -7.38 -6.92
N ILE A 98 23.62 -6.47 -7.60
CA ILE A 98 22.18 -6.58 -7.87
C ILE A 98 21.97 -7.62 -8.97
N VAL A 99 21.27 -8.70 -8.64
CA VAL A 99 21.07 -9.85 -9.55
C VAL A 99 19.69 -9.86 -10.18
N ILE A 100 18.66 -9.41 -9.45
CA ILE A 100 17.27 -9.35 -9.91
C ILE A 100 16.90 -7.89 -10.15
N THR A 101 16.23 -7.61 -11.27
CA THR A 101 15.72 -6.27 -11.56
C THR A 101 14.59 -5.93 -10.60
N GLU A 102 14.74 -4.82 -9.90
CA GLU A 102 13.73 -4.26 -9.00
C GLU A 102 12.87 -3.23 -9.72
N PHE A 103 11.95 -2.57 -9.00
CA PHE A 103 10.96 -1.67 -9.56
C PHE A 103 11.57 -0.55 -10.43
N GLY A 104 12.55 0.19 -9.92
CA GLY A 104 13.25 1.28 -10.60
C GLY A 104 14.74 1.03 -10.83
N THR A 105 15.24 -0.17 -10.54
CA THR A 105 16.66 -0.54 -10.68
C THR A 105 16.84 -1.76 -11.55
N PHE A 106 17.48 -1.58 -12.71
CA PHE A 106 17.80 -2.67 -13.63
C PHE A 106 19.03 -3.44 -13.19
N ALA A 107 18.95 -4.77 -13.13
CA ALA A 107 20.07 -5.64 -12.85
C ALA A 107 20.84 -5.97 -14.14
N PHE A 108 22.12 -5.62 -14.20
CA PHE A 108 22.94 -5.93 -15.36
C PHE A 108 23.40 -7.39 -15.39
N PRO A 109 23.52 -8.01 -16.58
CA PRO A 109 24.13 -9.33 -16.70
C PRO A 109 25.58 -9.31 -16.22
N ASP A 110 25.96 -10.35 -15.48
CA ASP A 110 27.30 -10.55 -14.92
C ASP A 110 28.42 -10.16 -15.93
N PRO A 111 29.28 -9.18 -15.59
CA PRO A 111 30.36 -8.70 -16.45
C PRO A 111 31.47 -9.75 -16.65
N CYS A 112 31.61 -10.72 -15.74
CA CYS A 112 32.62 -11.77 -15.80
C CYS A 112 32.20 -12.96 -16.69
N LYS A 113 30.95 -12.98 -17.18
CA LYS A 113 30.48 -14.00 -18.12
C LYS A 113 30.95 -13.69 -19.55
N ASN A 114 31.69 -14.62 -20.15
CA ASN A 114 32.07 -14.58 -21.57
C ASN A 114 30.84 -14.40 -22.49
N ILE A 115 31.04 -13.82 -23.69
CA ILE A 115 29.97 -13.50 -24.66
C ILE A 115 29.02 -14.70 -24.92
N PHE A 116 29.55 -15.93 -24.95
CA PHE A 116 28.75 -17.15 -25.13
C PHE A 116 27.85 -17.47 -23.93
N SER A 117 28.32 -17.32 -22.69
CA SER A 117 27.47 -17.54 -21.50
C SER A 117 26.48 -16.40 -21.27
N ARG A 118 26.81 -15.17 -21.70
CA ARG A 118 25.88 -14.04 -21.80
C ARG A 118 24.72 -14.34 -22.75
N PHE A 119 25.01 -14.93 -23.92
CA PHE A 119 23.97 -15.34 -24.88
C PHE A 119 23.04 -16.41 -24.30
N PHE A 120 23.57 -17.42 -23.59
CA PHE A 120 22.73 -18.44 -22.93
C PHE A 120 21.91 -17.91 -21.74
N SER A 121 22.38 -16.90 -20.99
CA SER A 121 21.56 -16.26 -19.95
C SER A 121 20.35 -15.51 -20.50
N TYR A 122 20.39 -15.01 -21.73
CA TYR A 122 19.22 -14.42 -22.41
C TYR A 122 18.10 -15.46 -22.69
N PHE A 123 18.39 -16.76 -22.69
CA PHE A 123 17.40 -17.83 -22.92
C PHE A 123 16.81 -18.41 -21.63
N LYS A 124 17.27 -17.98 -20.45
CA LYS A 124 16.54 -18.24 -19.21
C LYS A 124 15.38 -17.24 -19.14
N GLY A 125 14.17 -17.75 -18.95
CA GLY A 125 12.95 -16.94 -18.87
C GLY A 125 13.07 -15.82 -17.83
N VAL A 126 12.24 -14.80 -17.95
CA VAL A 126 12.51 -13.57 -17.22
C VAL A 126 12.24 -13.71 -15.72
N GLU A 127 13.22 -13.28 -14.92
CA GLU A 127 13.22 -13.36 -13.47
C GLU A 127 12.46 -12.16 -12.88
N VAL A 128 11.19 -12.38 -12.55
CA VAL A 128 10.35 -11.40 -11.82
C VAL A 128 10.82 -11.30 -10.36
N THR A 129 10.80 -10.09 -9.79
CA THR A 129 11.24 -9.87 -8.41
C THR A 129 10.32 -10.52 -7.39
N ASP A 130 10.93 -11.08 -6.35
CA ASP A 130 10.26 -11.56 -5.13
C ASP A 130 10.66 -10.75 -3.89
N ASN A 131 11.23 -9.55 -4.07
CA ASN A 131 11.54 -8.62 -2.99
C ASN A 131 10.27 -8.17 -2.27
N ALA A 132 9.90 -8.89 -1.21
CA ALA A 132 8.63 -8.77 -0.51
C ALA A 132 8.62 -7.64 0.54
N LEU A 133 8.89 -6.40 0.12
CA LEU A 133 9.12 -5.26 1.00
C LEU A 133 7.88 -4.45 1.39
N VAL A 134 6.69 -4.75 0.83
CA VAL A 134 5.53 -3.85 0.91
C VAL A 134 4.66 -4.10 2.12
N ASN A 135 4.16 -5.33 2.29
CA ASN A 135 3.20 -5.66 3.35
C ASN A 135 3.29 -7.12 3.82
N VAL A 136 2.79 -7.41 5.02
CA VAL A 136 2.59 -8.76 5.55
C VAL A 136 1.12 -8.98 5.89
N TYR A 137 0.57 -10.13 5.51
CA TYR A 137 -0.82 -10.46 5.81
C TYR A 137 -1.03 -11.97 6.09
N PRO A 138 -2.07 -12.33 6.86
CA PRO A 138 -2.38 -13.72 7.16
C PRO A 138 -3.17 -14.40 6.03
N VAL A 139 -2.88 -15.69 5.82
CA VAL A 139 -3.71 -16.61 5.04
C VAL A 139 -3.85 -17.88 5.88
N GLY A 140 -5.05 -18.12 6.40
CA GLY A 140 -5.25 -19.22 7.36
C GLY A 140 -4.44 -19.02 8.63
N GLU A 141 -3.57 -19.98 8.97
CA GLU A 141 -2.67 -19.91 10.13
C GLU A 141 -1.30 -19.31 9.80
N ASP A 142 -1.02 -19.06 8.51
CA ASP A 142 0.27 -18.64 8.00
C ASP A 142 0.32 -17.14 7.70
N PHE A 143 1.54 -16.59 7.60
CA PHE A 143 1.78 -15.18 7.29
C PHE A 143 2.66 -15.06 6.05
N TYR A 144 2.31 -14.11 5.18
CA TYR A 144 3.00 -13.90 3.91
C TYR A 144 3.43 -12.45 3.78
N ALA A 145 4.73 -12.24 3.64
CA ALA A 145 5.32 -11.01 3.14
C ALA A 145 5.07 -10.91 1.63
N CYS A 146 4.82 -9.70 1.12
CA CYS A 146 4.50 -9.50 -0.28
C CYS A 146 5.07 -8.20 -0.87
N THR A 147 5.12 -8.21 -2.20
CA THR A 147 5.21 -7.06 -3.08
C THR A 147 4.01 -7.14 -4.04
N GLU A 148 4.11 -6.55 -5.24
CA GLU A 148 3.01 -6.50 -6.22
C GLU A 148 3.19 -7.46 -7.42
N THR A 149 4.00 -8.50 -7.24
CA THR A 149 4.24 -9.54 -8.26
C THR A 149 3.41 -10.80 -7.94
N ASN A 150 3.66 -11.88 -8.68
CA ASN A 150 3.07 -13.20 -8.41
C ASN A 150 3.74 -13.92 -7.24
N TYR A 151 4.89 -13.45 -6.76
CA TYR A 151 5.62 -14.08 -5.67
C TYR A 151 5.26 -13.46 -4.32
N ILE A 152 4.86 -14.32 -3.39
CA ILE A 152 4.73 -13.98 -1.96
C ILE A 152 5.64 -14.89 -1.15
N THR A 153 6.09 -14.41 0.00
CA THR A 153 7.07 -15.12 0.84
C THR A 153 6.45 -15.46 2.18
N LYS A 154 6.27 -16.75 2.45
CA LYS A 154 5.83 -17.25 3.76
C LYS A 154 6.89 -16.93 4.80
N VAL A 155 6.47 -16.31 5.91
CA VAL A 155 7.35 -15.86 7.00
C VAL A 155 6.82 -16.33 8.36
N ASN A 156 7.72 -16.52 9.30
CA ASN A 156 7.37 -16.80 10.69
C ASN A 156 7.17 -15.48 11.44
N PRO A 157 5.95 -15.17 11.95
CA PRO A 157 5.69 -13.90 12.64
C PRO A 157 6.37 -13.80 14.03
N GLU A 158 6.82 -14.92 14.61
CA GLU A 158 7.46 -14.95 15.92
C GLU A 158 8.98 -14.75 15.82
N THR A 159 9.62 -15.43 14.86
CA THR A 159 11.09 -15.44 14.70
C THR A 159 11.63 -14.56 13.57
N LEU A 160 10.72 -14.02 12.74
CA LEU A 160 10.98 -13.27 11.51
C LEU A 160 11.74 -14.06 10.44
N GLU A 161 11.78 -15.39 10.57
CA GLU A 161 12.45 -16.26 9.61
C GLU A 161 11.62 -16.43 8.34
N THR A 162 12.32 -16.50 7.21
CA THR A 162 11.72 -16.85 5.92
C THR A 162 11.52 -18.36 5.86
N ILE A 163 10.31 -18.78 5.49
CA ILE A 163 9.93 -20.19 5.42
C ILE A 163 10.00 -20.68 3.98
N SER A 164 9.27 -20.05 3.07
CA SER A 164 9.21 -20.47 1.67
C SER A 164 8.72 -19.37 0.74
N LYS A 165 9.08 -19.48 -0.54
CA LYS A 165 8.52 -18.70 -1.64
C LYS A 165 7.30 -19.40 -2.21
N VAL A 166 6.26 -18.65 -2.54
CA VAL A 166 5.04 -19.13 -3.19
C VAL A 166 4.85 -18.35 -4.49
N ASP A 167 4.60 -19.10 -5.57
CA ASP A 167 4.19 -18.55 -6.86
C ASP A 167 2.68 -18.69 -7.02
N LEU A 168 1.96 -17.57 -7.00
CA LEU A 168 0.51 -17.54 -7.12
C LEU A 168 0.00 -17.97 -8.50
N CYS A 169 0.84 -17.90 -9.54
CA CYS A 169 0.50 -18.37 -10.89
C CYS A 169 0.26 -19.89 -10.94
N ASN A 170 0.77 -20.64 -9.95
CA ASN A 170 0.53 -22.08 -9.84
C ASN A 170 -0.91 -22.43 -9.42
N TYR A 171 -1.65 -21.46 -8.86
CA TYR A 171 -2.98 -21.68 -8.30
C TYR A 171 -4.08 -21.05 -9.14
N VAL A 172 -3.85 -19.85 -9.67
CA VAL A 172 -4.84 -19.11 -10.49
C VAL A 172 -4.17 -18.31 -11.61
N SER A 173 -4.94 -18.01 -12.65
CA SER A 173 -4.46 -17.20 -13.78
C SER A 173 -4.42 -15.71 -13.42
N ILE A 174 -3.24 -15.25 -13.02
CA ILE A 174 -2.88 -13.86 -12.75
C ILE A 174 -1.42 -13.63 -13.17
N ASN A 175 -1.02 -12.37 -13.31
CA ASN A 175 0.37 -11.98 -13.53
C ASN A 175 1.04 -11.45 -12.25
N GLY A 176 0.23 -11.02 -11.29
CA GLY A 176 0.62 -10.48 -9.99
C GLY A 176 -0.63 -10.05 -9.22
N VAL A 177 -0.51 -9.80 -7.93
CA VAL A 177 -1.59 -9.28 -7.09
C VAL A 177 -1.15 -8.04 -6.34
N THR A 178 -2.08 -7.26 -5.81
CA THR A 178 -1.74 -6.14 -4.94
C THR A 178 -1.15 -6.59 -3.61
N ALA A 179 -0.43 -5.69 -2.93
CA ALA A 179 -0.01 -5.88 -1.53
C ALA A 179 -1.12 -5.55 -0.51
N HIS A 180 -2.34 -5.28 -0.99
CA HIS A 180 -3.49 -4.80 -0.19
C HIS A 180 -4.70 -5.72 -0.31
N PRO A 181 -4.59 -7.00 0.11
CA PRO A 181 -5.74 -7.87 0.14
C PRO A 181 -6.75 -7.42 1.21
N HIS A 182 -8.03 -7.54 0.89
CA HIS A 182 -9.09 -7.43 1.88
C HIS A 182 -9.26 -8.77 2.62
N ILE A 183 -9.26 -8.73 3.95
CA ILE A 183 -9.46 -9.90 4.80
C ILE A 183 -10.78 -9.77 5.55
N GLU A 184 -11.66 -10.75 5.43
CA GLU A 184 -12.91 -10.80 6.20
C GLU A 184 -12.68 -11.35 7.61
N ASN A 185 -13.65 -11.13 8.51
CA ASN A 185 -13.56 -11.58 9.90
C ASN A 185 -13.45 -13.10 10.05
N ASP A 186 -13.89 -13.88 9.07
CA ASP A 186 -13.76 -15.33 9.07
C ASP A 186 -12.40 -15.82 8.57
N GLY A 187 -11.53 -14.92 8.09
CA GLY A 187 -10.23 -15.23 7.50
C GLY A 187 -10.24 -15.42 5.98
N THR A 188 -11.38 -15.20 5.30
CA THR A 188 -11.41 -15.15 3.83
C THR A 188 -10.56 -13.99 3.33
N VAL A 189 -9.69 -14.25 2.35
CA VAL A 189 -8.84 -13.24 1.72
C VAL A 189 -9.31 -12.97 0.29
N TYR A 190 -9.48 -11.70 -0.06
CA TYR A 190 -9.76 -11.22 -1.41
C TYR A 190 -8.63 -10.34 -1.91
N ASN A 191 -8.18 -10.54 -3.14
CA ASN A 191 -7.16 -9.70 -3.77
C ASN A 191 -7.47 -9.50 -5.26
N ILE A 192 -6.80 -8.57 -5.92
CA ILE A 192 -6.98 -8.29 -7.34
C ILE A 192 -5.63 -8.28 -8.05
N GLY A 193 -5.64 -8.70 -9.32
CA GLY A 193 -4.44 -8.82 -10.12
C GLY A 193 -4.71 -8.73 -11.62
N ASN A 194 -3.71 -8.28 -12.37
CA ASN A 194 -3.76 -8.25 -13.83
C ASN A 194 -3.75 -9.69 -14.39
N CYS A 195 -4.49 -9.95 -15.46
CA CYS A 195 -4.51 -11.26 -16.13
C CYS A 195 -4.72 -11.14 -17.64
N PHE A 196 -4.46 -12.23 -18.36
CA PHE A 196 -4.91 -12.36 -19.75
C PHE A 196 -6.41 -12.72 -19.78
N GLY A 197 -7.22 -11.80 -20.31
CA GLY A 197 -8.65 -11.98 -20.55
C GLY A 197 -8.95 -12.74 -21.84
N LYS A 198 -10.25 -12.98 -22.09
CA LYS A 198 -10.72 -13.65 -23.31
C LYS A 198 -10.38 -12.83 -24.57
N GLY A 199 -10.13 -13.52 -25.69
CA GLY A 199 -9.92 -12.87 -27.00
C GLY A 199 -8.61 -12.08 -27.13
N CYS A 200 -7.55 -12.51 -26.43
CA CYS A 200 -6.26 -11.81 -26.38
C CYS A 200 -6.41 -10.35 -25.94
N SER A 201 -7.08 -10.15 -24.81
CA SER A 201 -7.21 -8.85 -24.12
C SER A 201 -6.59 -8.95 -22.73
N ILE A 202 -6.31 -7.82 -22.11
CA ILE A 202 -5.96 -7.75 -20.68
C ILE A 202 -7.22 -7.47 -19.86
N ALA A 203 -7.27 -8.02 -18.66
CA ALA A 203 -8.35 -7.87 -17.70
C ALA A 203 -7.80 -7.87 -16.26
N TYR A 204 -8.67 -7.70 -15.27
CA TYR A 204 -8.31 -7.81 -13.85
C TYR A 204 -9.12 -8.92 -13.19
N ASN A 205 -8.42 -9.95 -12.70
CA ASN A 205 -9.05 -11.03 -11.95
C ASN A 205 -9.06 -10.68 -10.46
N LEU A 206 -10.25 -10.73 -9.85
CA LEU A 206 -10.39 -10.72 -8.40
C LEU A 206 -10.37 -12.17 -7.91
N VAL A 207 -9.49 -12.44 -6.97
CA VAL A 207 -9.21 -13.77 -6.43
C VAL A 207 -9.73 -13.88 -5.00
N LYS A 208 -10.15 -15.08 -4.62
CA LYS A 208 -10.59 -15.44 -3.27
C LYS A 208 -9.77 -16.62 -2.76
N ILE A 209 -9.25 -16.49 -1.55
CA ILE A 209 -8.65 -17.58 -0.77
C ILE A 209 -9.58 -17.82 0.43
N PRO A 210 -10.15 -19.03 0.60
CA PRO A 210 -11.04 -19.31 1.73
C PRO A 210 -10.25 -19.37 3.05
N PRO A 211 -10.91 -19.33 4.22
CA PRO A 211 -10.23 -19.57 5.48
C PRO A 211 -9.85 -21.05 5.64
N THR A 212 -8.95 -21.35 6.58
CA THR A 212 -8.57 -22.72 6.93
C THR A 212 -9.80 -23.57 7.24
N GLN A 213 -9.88 -24.73 6.59
CA GLN A 213 -10.98 -25.69 6.77
C GLN A 213 -10.55 -26.84 7.69
N LYS A 214 -11.51 -27.67 8.13
CA LYS A 214 -11.28 -28.78 9.08
C LYS A 214 -10.27 -29.83 8.59
N ASP A 215 -10.14 -29.98 7.27
CA ASP A 215 -9.20 -30.91 6.63
C ASP A 215 -7.76 -30.39 6.61
N LYS A 216 -7.53 -29.15 7.05
CA LYS A 216 -6.21 -28.50 7.15
C LYS A 216 -5.40 -28.48 5.84
N VAL A 217 -6.09 -28.59 4.71
CA VAL A 217 -5.48 -28.34 3.40
C VAL A 217 -5.09 -26.87 3.34
N ASP A 218 -3.91 -26.57 2.76
CA ASP A 218 -3.44 -25.20 2.57
C ASP A 218 -4.53 -24.39 1.83
N PRO A 219 -5.02 -23.28 2.43
CA PRO A 219 -6.03 -22.43 1.79
C PRO A 219 -5.68 -21.99 0.37
N LEU A 220 -4.39 -21.81 0.05
CA LEU A 220 -3.93 -21.42 -1.29
C LEU A 220 -4.30 -22.44 -2.37
N GLU A 221 -4.36 -23.74 -2.04
CA GLU A 221 -4.81 -24.78 -2.98
C GLU A 221 -6.27 -24.62 -3.41
N ARG A 222 -7.04 -23.81 -2.67
CA ARG A 222 -8.45 -23.50 -2.94
C ARG A 222 -8.66 -22.08 -3.47
N MET A 223 -7.57 -21.38 -3.78
CA MET A 223 -7.62 -20.07 -4.41
C MET A 223 -8.38 -20.15 -5.73
N LYS A 224 -9.28 -19.20 -5.97
CA LYS A 224 -10.05 -19.14 -7.22
C LYS A 224 -10.35 -17.71 -7.65
N VAL A 225 -10.53 -17.53 -8.95
CA VAL A 225 -11.07 -16.28 -9.52
C VAL A 225 -12.57 -16.21 -9.22
N VAL A 226 -13.05 -15.09 -8.70
CA VAL A 226 -14.47 -14.85 -8.39
C VAL A 226 -15.14 -13.84 -9.31
N VAL A 227 -14.40 -12.88 -9.85
CA VAL A 227 -14.87 -11.96 -10.89
C VAL A 227 -13.71 -11.54 -11.79
N GLN A 228 -14.00 -11.23 -13.05
CA GLN A 228 -13.08 -10.61 -13.99
C GLN A 228 -13.63 -9.25 -14.39
N PHE A 229 -12.88 -8.18 -14.10
CA PHE A 229 -13.18 -6.83 -14.56
C PHE A 229 -12.57 -6.58 -15.94
N PRO A 230 -13.27 -5.83 -16.82
CA PRO A 230 -12.71 -5.43 -18.11
C PRO A 230 -11.58 -4.41 -17.92
N CYS A 231 -10.76 -4.25 -18.95
CA CYS A 231 -9.75 -3.19 -19.04
C CYS A 231 -10.15 -2.15 -20.09
N SER A 232 -9.89 -0.87 -19.81
CA SER A 232 -10.19 0.22 -20.75
C SER A 232 -9.35 0.16 -22.03
N ASP A 233 -8.16 -0.45 -21.96
CA ASP A 233 -7.25 -0.64 -23.09
C ASP A 233 -6.95 -2.14 -23.26
N ARG A 234 -7.03 -2.62 -24.50
CA ARG A 234 -6.87 -4.05 -24.81
C ARG A 234 -5.52 -4.63 -24.40
N PHE A 235 -4.45 -3.83 -24.41
CA PHE A 235 -3.07 -4.32 -24.19
C PHE A 235 -2.33 -3.60 -23.07
N LYS A 236 -2.99 -2.64 -22.40
CA LYS A 236 -2.37 -1.83 -21.35
C LYS A 236 -3.26 -1.83 -20.10
N PRO A 237 -3.01 -2.73 -19.12
CA PRO A 237 -3.68 -2.62 -17.83
C PRO A 237 -3.28 -1.32 -17.14
N SER A 238 -4.17 -0.78 -16.33
CA SER A 238 -3.82 0.25 -15.36
C SER A 238 -3.01 -0.36 -14.22
N TYR A 239 -2.23 0.50 -13.57
CA TYR A 239 -1.68 0.21 -12.27
C TYR A 239 -2.81 0.12 -11.24
N VAL A 240 -2.82 -0.96 -10.46
CA VAL A 240 -3.80 -1.21 -9.39
C VAL A 240 -3.02 -1.52 -8.12
N HIS A 241 -3.09 -0.61 -7.14
CA HIS A 241 -2.41 -0.76 -5.86
C HIS A 241 -3.33 -1.31 -4.77
N SER A 242 -4.62 -0.99 -4.81
CA SER A 242 -5.64 -1.56 -3.93
C SER A 242 -7.00 -1.52 -4.61
N PHE A 243 -8.04 -2.04 -3.96
CA PHE A 243 -9.41 -2.03 -4.44
C PHE A 243 -10.38 -1.81 -3.27
N GLY A 244 -11.63 -1.51 -3.56
CA GLY A 244 -12.69 -1.36 -2.56
C GLY A 244 -13.52 -2.62 -2.42
N MET A 245 -13.98 -2.91 -1.20
CA MET A 245 -14.93 -3.97 -0.91
C MET A 245 -16.00 -3.45 0.04
N SER A 246 -17.25 -3.81 -0.22
CA SER A 246 -18.41 -3.67 0.67
C SER A 246 -18.98 -5.05 1.01
N GLU A 247 -20.10 -5.10 1.72
CA GLU A 247 -20.74 -6.37 2.07
C GLU A 247 -21.10 -7.18 0.82
N ASN A 248 -21.65 -6.51 -0.21
CA ASN A 248 -22.21 -7.12 -1.41
C ASN A 248 -21.48 -6.77 -2.71
N TYR A 249 -20.54 -5.82 -2.71
CA TYR A 249 -19.87 -5.38 -3.95
C TYR A 249 -18.34 -5.28 -3.82
N PHE A 250 -17.66 -5.55 -4.93
CA PHE A 250 -16.29 -5.15 -5.18
C PHE A 250 -16.25 -3.87 -6.03
N VAL A 251 -15.26 -3.02 -5.80
CA VAL A 251 -15.04 -1.77 -6.52
C VAL A 251 -13.60 -1.71 -7.01
N LEU A 252 -13.39 -1.62 -8.33
CA LEU A 252 -12.10 -1.36 -8.96
C LEU A 252 -12.06 0.08 -9.49
N VAL A 253 -11.01 0.81 -9.17
CA VAL A 253 -10.72 2.14 -9.72
C VAL A 253 -9.61 2.01 -10.77
N GLU A 254 -9.99 2.04 -12.04
CA GLU A 254 -9.06 1.96 -13.17
C GLU A 254 -8.54 3.37 -13.52
N THR A 255 -7.29 3.64 -13.12
CA THR A 255 -6.60 4.93 -13.20
C THR A 255 -5.98 5.17 -14.60
N PRO A 256 -5.55 6.40 -14.95
CA PRO A 256 -4.88 6.66 -16.22
C PRO A 256 -3.42 6.21 -16.27
N VAL A 257 -2.85 5.72 -15.16
CA VAL A 257 -1.48 5.18 -15.15
C VAL A 257 -1.52 3.77 -15.70
N LYS A 258 -0.92 3.57 -16.88
CA LYS A 258 -0.98 2.35 -17.69
C LYS A 258 0.37 1.65 -17.72
N ILE A 259 0.34 0.32 -17.77
CA ILE A 259 1.51 -0.54 -17.96
C ILE A 259 1.57 -0.93 -19.45
N ASN A 260 2.61 -0.49 -20.13
CA ASN A 260 2.87 -0.83 -21.51
C ASN A 260 3.57 -2.19 -21.60
N LEU A 261 2.78 -3.26 -21.75
CA LEU A 261 3.29 -4.63 -21.82
C LEU A 261 4.21 -4.89 -23.02
N LEU A 262 4.07 -4.12 -24.12
CA LEU A 262 4.98 -4.24 -25.25
C LEU A 262 6.38 -3.72 -24.90
N LYS A 263 6.48 -2.62 -24.14
CA LYS A 263 7.77 -2.16 -23.57
C LYS A 263 8.33 -3.20 -22.62
N PHE A 264 7.50 -3.75 -21.73
CA PHE A 264 7.90 -4.78 -20.76
C PHE A 264 8.53 -6.00 -21.45
N LEU A 265 7.88 -6.55 -22.48
CA LEU A 265 8.37 -7.72 -23.21
C LEU A 265 9.57 -7.40 -24.11
N SER A 266 9.60 -6.23 -24.77
CA SER A 266 10.67 -5.88 -25.72
C SER A 266 11.94 -5.41 -25.03
N ALA A 267 11.83 -4.66 -23.93
CA ALA A 267 12.98 -4.05 -23.26
C ALA A 267 13.88 -5.10 -22.56
N TRP A 268 13.28 -6.19 -22.07
CA TRP A 268 14.00 -7.34 -21.53
C TRP A 268 14.87 -8.09 -22.54
N SER A 269 14.65 -7.93 -23.85
CA SER A 269 15.42 -8.64 -24.87
C SER A 269 16.56 -7.84 -25.51
N ILE A 270 16.55 -6.50 -25.46
CA ILE A 270 17.46 -5.66 -26.27
C ILE A 270 18.15 -4.52 -25.51
N ARG A 271 17.47 -3.84 -24.56
CA ARG A 271 17.97 -2.55 -24.01
C ARG A 271 18.23 -2.52 -22.51
N GLY A 272 17.74 -3.51 -21.76
CA GLY A 272 17.73 -3.46 -20.29
C GLY A 272 16.75 -2.40 -19.80
N ALA A 273 15.77 -2.80 -19.00
CA ALA A 273 14.76 -1.90 -18.45
C ALA A 273 14.22 -2.44 -17.13
N ASN A 274 13.70 -1.54 -16.31
CA ASN A 274 13.01 -1.86 -15.07
C ASN A 274 11.48 -1.73 -15.24
N TYR A 275 10.73 -1.91 -14.16
CA TYR A 275 9.26 -1.82 -14.20
C TYR A 275 8.80 -0.38 -14.43
N MET A 276 9.48 0.62 -13.83
CA MET A 276 9.15 2.05 -14.02
C MET A 276 9.14 2.46 -15.50
N ASP A 277 10.09 1.99 -16.30
CA ASP A 277 10.20 2.28 -17.75
C ASP A 277 8.97 1.83 -18.56
N CYS A 278 8.18 0.91 -17.99
CA CYS A 278 6.99 0.34 -18.62
C CYS A 278 5.72 1.14 -18.32
N PHE A 279 5.74 2.08 -17.38
CA PHE A 279 4.58 2.93 -17.09
C PHE A 279 4.46 4.09 -18.10
N GLU A 280 3.21 4.43 -18.41
CA GLU A 280 2.85 5.63 -19.18
C GLU A 280 1.48 6.13 -18.74
N SER A 281 1.21 7.41 -18.95
CA SER A 281 -0.07 8.00 -18.56
C SER A 281 -0.97 8.19 -19.78
N ASN A 282 -2.22 7.75 -19.69
CA ASN A 282 -3.24 8.05 -20.68
C ASN A 282 -3.93 9.38 -20.34
N GLU A 283 -3.64 10.41 -21.13
CA GLU A 283 -4.07 11.79 -20.86
C GLU A 283 -5.58 12.04 -21.03
N THR A 284 -6.31 11.17 -21.75
CA THR A 284 -7.70 11.43 -22.14
C THR A 284 -8.72 10.51 -21.49
N MET A 285 -8.32 9.39 -20.89
CA MET A 285 -9.28 8.40 -20.36
C MET A 285 -9.96 8.83 -19.05
N GLY A 286 -9.39 9.79 -18.32
CA GLY A 286 -9.83 10.13 -16.98
C GLY A 286 -9.62 8.98 -15.99
N THR A 287 -10.62 8.69 -15.16
CA THR A 287 -10.62 7.54 -14.25
C THR A 287 -11.94 6.80 -14.32
N TRP A 288 -11.87 5.48 -14.37
CA TRP A 288 -13.02 4.59 -14.56
C TRP A 288 -13.30 3.84 -13.26
N PHE A 289 -14.55 3.81 -12.81
CA PHE A 289 -14.95 2.98 -11.68
C PHE A 289 -15.73 1.78 -12.21
N HIS A 290 -15.40 0.60 -11.68
CA HIS A 290 -16.04 -0.66 -12.01
C HIS A 290 -16.58 -1.28 -10.74
N ILE A 291 -17.77 -1.88 -10.81
CA ILE A 291 -18.35 -2.60 -9.68
C ILE A 291 -18.76 -4.01 -10.10
N ALA A 292 -18.71 -4.94 -9.16
CA ALA A 292 -19.20 -6.30 -9.34
C ALA A 292 -19.87 -6.79 -8.06
N THR A 293 -20.89 -7.63 -8.20
CA THR A 293 -21.52 -8.27 -7.05
C THR A 293 -20.60 -9.35 -6.48
N LYS A 294 -20.43 -9.33 -5.16
CA LYS A 294 -19.55 -10.25 -4.43
C LYS A 294 -20.12 -11.66 -4.34
N LYS A 295 -21.44 -11.79 -4.21
CA LYS A 295 -22.12 -13.09 -4.05
C LYS A 295 -22.15 -13.89 -5.35
N THR A 296 -22.54 -13.26 -6.46
CA THR A 296 -22.68 -13.94 -7.76
C THR A 296 -21.43 -13.81 -8.64
N GLY A 297 -20.52 -12.88 -8.32
CA GLY A 297 -19.34 -12.61 -9.15
C GLY A 297 -19.68 -11.87 -10.46
N GLU A 298 -20.81 -11.17 -10.50
CA GLU A 298 -21.33 -10.55 -11.71
C GLU A 298 -20.86 -9.11 -11.85
N TYR A 299 -20.07 -8.84 -12.88
CA TYR A 299 -19.68 -7.49 -13.28
C TYR A 299 -20.90 -6.67 -13.68
N GLN A 300 -21.06 -5.50 -13.07
CA GLN A 300 -22.14 -4.56 -13.40
C GLN A 300 -21.64 -3.59 -14.47
N ASN A 301 -22.30 -3.60 -15.63
CA ASN A 301 -21.86 -2.81 -16.78
C ASN A 301 -22.34 -1.35 -16.70
N ILE A 302 -22.03 -0.66 -15.61
CA ILE A 302 -22.31 0.77 -15.42
C ILE A 302 -21.01 1.56 -15.70
N LYS A 303 -21.08 2.56 -16.58
CA LYS A 303 -19.90 3.32 -17.04
C LYS A 303 -19.62 4.51 -16.13
N PHE A 304 -19.17 4.28 -14.90
CA PHE A 304 -18.78 5.37 -14.01
C PHE A 304 -17.45 5.99 -14.45
N ARG A 305 -17.41 7.33 -14.56
CA ARG A 305 -16.24 8.10 -15.00
C ARG A 305 -16.02 9.33 -14.13
N THR A 306 -14.77 9.75 -13.99
CA THR A 306 -14.42 11.05 -13.40
C THR A 306 -13.11 11.58 -14.01
N SER A 307 -12.71 12.76 -13.57
CA SER A 307 -11.42 13.38 -13.89
C SER A 307 -10.22 12.47 -13.56
N ALA A 308 -9.08 12.70 -14.23
CA ALA A 308 -7.86 11.92 -14.03
C ALA A 308 -7.30 12.07 -12.60
N ILE A 309 -7.17 10.93 -11.91
CA ILE A 309 -6.53 10.81 -10.60
C ILE A 309 -5.63 9.57 -10.55
N ASN A 310 -4.56 9.65 -9.77
CA ASN A 310 -3.88 8.46 -9.26
C ASN A 310 -4.55 8.03 -7.95
N VAL A 311 -4.60 6.73 -7.70
CA VAL A 311 -5.09 6.15 -6.45
C VAL A 311 -4.14 5.04 -6.04
N PHE A 312 -3.65 5.12 -4.81
CA PHE A 312 -2.89 4.04 -4.18
C PHE A 312 -3.79 3.33 -3.19
N HIS A 313 -4.31 4.06 -2.21
CA HIS A 313 -5.04 3.48 -1.09
C HIS A 313 -6.53 3.86 -1.12
N HIS A 314 -7.37 2.84 -1.14
CA HIS A 314 -8.74 2.96 -0.64
C HIS A 314 -8.72 3.16 0.88
N ILE A 315 -9.62 4.01 1.41
CA ILE A 315 -9.78 4.20 2.86
C ILE A 315 -10.81 3.21 3.39
N ASN A 316 -12.04 3.27 2.86
CA ASN A 316 -13.10 2.33 3.13
C ASN A 316 -14.13 2.38 2.00
N THR A 317 -15.00 1.38 1.93
CA THR A 317 -16.10 1.32 0.96
C THR A 317 -17.31 0.68 1.63
N TYR A 318 -18.50 1.26 1.49
CA TYR A 318 -19.71 0.71 2.12
C TYR A 318 -20.97 1.02 1.31
N GLU A 319 -22.04 0.33 1.65
CA GLU A 319 -23.36 0.50 1.04
C GLU A 319 -24.27 1.36 1.92
N GLU A 320 -25.03 2.28 1.32
CA GLU A 320 -26.07 3.07 1.99
C GLU A 320 -27.18 3.42 1.00
N ASP A 321 -28.43 3.05 1.32
CA ASP A 321 -29.66 3.41 0.59
C ASP A 321 -29.59 3.27 -0.94
N GLY A 322 -28.99 2.18 -1.44
CA GLY A 322 -28.85 1.92 -2.88
C GLY A 322 -27.66 2.61 -3.55
N PHE A 323 -26.71 3.11 -2.76
CA PHE A 323 -25.45 3.69 -3.22
C PHE A 323 -24.25 2.96 -2.64
N LEU A 324 -23.14 2.97 -3.36
CA LEU A 324 -21.81 2.65 -2.83
C LEU A 324 -21.08 3.95 -2.51
N VAL A 325 -20.65 4.09 -1.26
CA VAL A 325 -19.78 5.20 -0.82
C VAL A 325 -18.33 4.71 -0.83
N VAL A 326 -17.47 5.40 -1.56
CA VAL A 326 -16.08 5.02 -1.82
C VAL A 326 -15.15 6.16 -1.41
N ASP A 327 -14.42 5.97 -0.30
CA ASP A 327 -13.46 6.97 0.21
C ASP A 327 -12.04 6.60 -0.21
N LEU A 328 -11.31 7.55 -0.80
CA LEU A 328 -10.02 7.32 -1.44
C LEU A 328 -8.98 8.36 -1.03
N CYS A 329 -7.72 7.92 -0.88
CA CYS A 329 -6.55 8.79 -0.97
C CYS A 329 -6.19 8.97 -2.44
N THR A 330 -6.32 10.19 -2.96
CA THR A 330 -6.14 10.48 -4.39
C THR A 330 -5.04 11.49 -4.63
N TRP A 331 -4.44 11.43 -5.82
CA TRP A 331 -3.52 12.46 -6.31
C TRP A 331 -4.00 12.99 -7.65
N LYS A 332 -4.23 14.31 -7.71
CA LYS A 332 -4.85 14.98 -8.85
C LYS A 332 -3.94 15.00 -10.07
N GLY A 333 -4.43 14.50 -11.20
CA GLY A 333 -3.69 14.42 -12.45
C GLY A 333 -3.43 12.97 -12.88
N PHE A 334 -2.91 12.83 -14.09
CA PHE A 334 -2.58 11.54 -14.70
C PHE A 334 -1.10 11.17 -14.59
N GLU A 335 -0.21 12.13 -14.28
CA GLU A 335 1.21 11.85 -14.10
C GLU A 335 1.41 10.88 -12.95
N PHE A 336 2.27 9.88 -13.14
CA PHE A 336 2.50 8.85 -12.14
C PHE A 336 3.29 9.40 -10.95
N VAL A 337 2.71 9.33 -9.75
CA VAL A 337 3.32 9.88 -8.52
C VAL A 337 4.66 9.23 -8.19
N TYR A 338 4.86 7.95 -8.55
CA TYR A 338 6.11 7.26 -8.26
C TYR A 338 7.33 7.89 -8.95
N ASN A 339 7.14 8.69 -10.02
CA ASN A 339 8.24 9.49 -10.61
C ASN A 339 8.96 10.38 -9.60
N TYR A 340 8.28 10.77 -8.51
CA TYR A 340 8.81 11.63 -7.46
C TYR A 340 9.47 10.87 -6.30
N LEU A 341 9.46 9.52 -6.33
CA LEU A 341 9.89 8.65 -5.22
C LEU A 341 11.25 7.96 -5.47
N TYR A 342 12.07 8.50 -6.37
CA TYR A 342 13.47 8.11 -6.46
C TYR A 342 14.24 8.53 -5.20
N LEU A 343 15.09 7.65 -4.69
CA LEU A 343 15.87 7.87 -3.47
C LEU A 343 16.78 9.10 -3.59
N ALA A 344 17.32 9.36 -4.77
CA ALA A 344 18.11 10.57 -5.04
C ALA A 344 17.31 11.84 -4.68
N ASN A 345 16.06 11.93 -5.13
CA ASN A 345 15.17 13.07 -4.86
C ASN A 345 14.77 13.14 -3.38
N LEU A 346 14.42 12.00 -2.79
CA LEU A 346 14.00 11.91 -1.38
C LEU A 346 15.14 12.19 -0.39
N LYS A 347 16.40 12.01 -0.81
CA LYS A 347 17.61 12.29 -0.01
C LYS A 347 18.18 13.70 -0.23
N GLU A 348 17.57 14.53 -1.08
CA GLU A 348 17.99 15.92 -1.26
C GLU A 348 17.78 16.75 0.01
N ASN A 349 18.34 17.98 0.04
CA ASN A 349 18.05 18.93 1.10
C ASN A 349 16.62 19.48 0.98
N TRP A 350 16.09 19.98 2.08
CA TRP A 350 14.65 20.24 2.21
C TRP A 350 14.08 21.24 1.21
N ASP A 351 14.81 22.30 0.89
CA ASP A 351 14.36 23.28 -0.13
C ASP A 351 14.21 22.65 -1.51
N GLU A 352 15.08 21.70 -1.83
CA GLU A 352 15.15 21.00 -3.09
C GLU A 352 14.07 19.90 -3.18
N VAL A 353 13.82 19.18 -2.08
CA VAL A 353 12.66 18.28 -1.93
C VAL A 353 11.34 19.04 -2.21
N LYS A 354 11.15 20.20 -1.58
CA LYS A 354 9.95 21.04 -1.81
C LYS A 354 9.83 21.44 -3.27
N LYS A 355 10.93 21.93 -3.86
CA LYS A 355 10.97 22.37 -5.26
C LYS A 355 10.64 21.25 -6.23
N ASN A 356 11.20 20.05 -6.04
CA ASN A 356 10.92 18.89 -6.89
C ASN A 356 9.43 18.48 -6.80
N ALA A 357 8.85 18.53 -5.61
CA ALA A 357 7.43 18.27 -5.43
C ALA A 357 6.54 19.39 -6.01
N MET A 358 7.05 20.57 -6.40
CA MET A 358 6.25 21.68 -6.94
C MET A 358 5.44 21.32 -8.20
N MET A 359 5.92 20.37 -9.00
CA MET A 359 5.22 19.90 -10.20
C MET A 359 4.37 18.64 -9.96
N ALA A 360 4.50 18.02 -8.77
CA ALA A 360 3.81 16.78 -8.48
C ALA A 360 2.28 16.92 -8.45
N PRO A 361 1.56 15.81 -8.78
CA PRO A 361 0.15 15.66 -8.48
C PRO A 361 -0.18 16.13 -7.06
N GLN A 362 -1.29 16.84 -6.91
CA GLN A 362 -1.71 17.37 -5.62
C GLN A 362 -2.54 16.31 -4.86
N PRO A 363 -2.18 15.93 -3.62
CA PRO A 363 -2.96 14.97 -2.85
C PRO A 363 -4.29 15.57 -2.37
N GLU A 364 -5.33 14.72 -2.31
CA GLU A 364 -6.67 15.04 -1.83
C GLU A 364 -7.41 13.77 -1.40
N VAL A 365 -8.10 13.80 -0.26
CA VAL A 365 -9.01 12.73 0.16
C VAL A 365 -10.38 13.00 -0.43
N ARG A 366 -10.92 12.01 -1.16
CA ARG A 366 -12.16 12.15 -1.93
C ARG A 366 -13.14 11.04 -1.58
N ARG A 367 -14.40 11.42 -1.35
CA ARG A 367 -15.56 10.54 -1.29
C ARG A 367 -16.29 10.57 -2.63
N TYR A 368 -16.35 9.43 -3.30
CA TYR A 368 -17.22 9.20 -4.44
C TYR A 368 -18.46 8.42 -4.00
N VAL A 369 -19.60 8.70 -4.62
CA VAL A 369 -20.85 7.97 -4.36
C VAL A 369 -21.37 7.45 -5.69
N LEU A 370 -21.58 6.13 -5.77
CA LEU A 370 -21.94 5.41 -6.98
C LEU A 370 -23.37 4.87 -6.83
N PRO A 371 -24.34 5.30 -7.65
CA PRO A 371 -25.71 4.75 -7.63
C PRO A 371 -25.74 3.30 -8.15
N LEU A 372 -26.39 2.39 -7.42
CA LEU A 372 -26.51 0.98 -7.82
C LEU A 372 -27.65 0.72 -8.81
N ASP A 373 -28.72 1.53 -8.78
CA ASP A 373 -29.81 1.49 -9.76
C ASP A 373 -29.72 2.70 -10.69
N VAL A 374 -29.43 2.44 -11.97
CA VAL A 374 -29.32 3.46 -13.02
C VAL A 374 -30.38 3.29 -14.11
N ASP A 375 -31.29 2.31 -13.99
CA ASP A 375 -32.22 1.96 -15.08
C ASP A 375 -33.43 2.88 -15.18
N ARG A 376 -33.67 3.73 -14.17
CA ARG A 376 -34.91 4.50 -14.01
C ARG A 376 -34.76 6.02 -14.08
N VAL A 377 -33.63 6.54 -14.56
CA VAL A 377 -33.27 7.93 -14.25
C VAL A 377 -33.28 8.89 -15.43
N GLU A 378 -33.73 10.11 -15.16
CA GLU A 378 -33.75 11.22 -16.11
C GLU A 378 -32.32 11.71 -16.42
N GLN A 379 -32.01 11.83 -17.70
CA GLN A 379 -30.72 12.32 -18.19
C GLN A 379 -30.41 13.72 -17.66
N GLY A 380 -29.13 13.98 -17.35
CA GLY A 380 -28.64 15.30 -16.95
C GLY A 380 -28.94 15.72 -15.51
N LYS A 381 -29.56 14.85 -14.69
CA LYS A 381 -29.79 15.10 -13.26
C LYS A 381 -28.75 14.40 -12.39
N ASN A 382 -28.46 14.98 -11.23
CA ASN A 382 -27.72 14.30 -10.17
C ASN A 382 -28.56 13.12 -9.65
N LEU A 383 -27.97 11.93 -9.67
CA LEU A 383 -28.56 10.67 -9.24
C LEU A 383 -28.41 10.47 -7.72
N ILE A 384 -27.51 11.20 -7.06
CA ILE A 384 -27.27 11.06 -5.62
C ILE A 384 -28.35 11.81 -4.85
N CYS A 385 -29.11 11.08 -4.03
CA CYS A 385 -30.15 11.63 -3.16
C CYS A 385 -29.83 11.54 -1.66
N LEU A 386 -28.64 11.08 -1.29
CA LEU A 386 -28.16 11.06 0.10
C LEU A 386 -28.02 12.51 0.62
N PRO A 387 -28.65 12.87 1.75
CA PRO A 387 -28.77 14.27 2.17
C PRO A 387 -27.49 14.87 2.77
N TYR A 388 -26.51 14.04 3.14
CA TYR A 388 -25.32 14.46 3.90
C TYR A 388 -24.08 14.71 3.03
N THR A 389 -24.08 14.27 1.77
CA THR A 389 -22.90 14.34 0.89
C THR A 389 -23.08 15.38 -0.19
N THR A 390 -21.97 16.00 -0.60
CA THR A 390 -21.92 16.88 -1.77
C THR A 390 -21.45 16.17 -3.03
N ALA A 391 -21.19 14.86 -2.97
CA ALA A 391 -20.81 14.08 -4.13
C ALA A 391 -21.97 14.03 -5.13
N THR A 392 -21.65 14.00 -6.43
CA THR A 392 -22.66 13.91 -7.47
C THR A 392 -22.34 12.79 -8.45
N ALA A 393 -23.38 12.25 -9.06
CA ALA A 393 -23.30 11.30 -10.15
C ALA A 393 -24.31 11.77 -11.20
N THR A 394 -23.87 12.13 -12.41
CA THR A 394 -24.76 12.66 -13.46
C THR A 394 -24.73 11.76 -14.68
N MET A 395 -25.89 11.27 -15.12
CA MET A 395 -26.00 10.42 -16.31
C MET A 395 -26.00 11.25 -17.59
N TRP A 396 -25.09 10.92 -18.50
CA TRP A 396 -24.95 11.54 -19.82
C TRP A 396 -25.64 10.72 -20.91
N ALA A 397 -25.84 11.32 -22.08
CA ALA A 397 -26.61 10.73 -23.18
C ALA A 397 -25.99 9.44 -23.76
N ASP A 398 -24.69 9.22 -23.58
CA ASP A 398 -23.95 8.02 -24.02
C ASP A 398 -24.01 6.86 -23.00
N GLY A 399 -24.76 7.04 -21.91
CA GLY A 399 -24.89 6.10 -20.80
C GLY A 399 -23.73 6.16 -19.79
N THR A 400 -22.81 7.12 -19.93
CA THR A 400 -21.77 7.38 -18.93
C THR A 400 -22.37 8.03 -17.69
N VAL A 401 -21.92 7.63 -16.50
CA VAL A 401 -22.26 8.29 -15.23
C VAL A 401 -21.04 9.06 -14.76
N TRP A 402 -21.08 10.38 -14.90
CA TRP A 402 -19.99 11.28 -14.50
C TRP A 402 -20.04 11.55 -13.00
N LEU A 403 -18.97 11.26 -12.28
CA LEU A 403 -18.84 11.40 -10.84
C LEU A 403 -18.04 12.66 -10.48
N GLU A 404 -18.56 13.46 -9.57
CA GLU A 404 -17.82 14.51 -8.87
C GLU A 404 -17.71 14.17 -7.38
N PRO A 405 -16.50 14.26 -6.79
CA PRO A 405 -16.29 13.85 -5.41
C PRO A 405 -16.77 14.91 -4.40
N GLU A 406 -17.13 14.45 -3.21
CA GLU A 406 -17.03 15.27 -2.00
C GLU A 406 -15.58 15.23 -1.50
N VAL A 407 -14.94 16.39 -1.35
CA VAL A 407 -13.57 16.48 -0.80
C VAL A 407 -13.64 16.43 0.72
N LEU A 408 -12.96 15.45 1.33
CA LEU A 408 -12.91 15.25 2.78
C LEU A 408 -11.70 15.94 3.42
N PHE A 409 -10.56 15.96 2.73
CA PHE A 409 -9.33 16.61 3.17
C PHE A 409 -8.51 17.07 1.97
N SER A 410 -8.00 18.31 2.02
CA SER A 410 -7.12 18.86 0.98
C SER A 410 -6.16 19.87 1.62
N GLY A 411 -4.87 19.59 1.54
CA GLY A 411 -3.81 20.46 2.05
C GLY A 411 -2.72 20.63 0.99
N PRO A 412 -2.24 21.86 0.68
CA PRO A 412 -1.23 22.06 -0.35
C PRO A 412 0.03 21.23 -0.09
N ARG A 413 0.25 20.20 -0.92
CA ARG A 413 1.34 19.21 -0.76
C ARG A 413 1.43 18.55 0.61
N GLN A 414 0.30 18.48 1.30
CA GLN A 414 0.11 17.71 2.53
C GLN A 414 -0.82 16.55 2.19
N ALA A 415 -0.29 15.34 2.08
CA ALA A 415 -1.11 14.15 1.83
C ALA A 415 -1.63 13.59 3.14
N PHE A 416 -2.86 13.08 3.12
CA PHE A 416 -3.36 12.10 4.08
C PHE A 416 -3.24 10.76 3.36
N GLU A 417 -2.25 9.95 3.73
CA GLU A 417 -1.86 8.72 3.01
C GLU A 417 -1.57 7.58 3.97
N PHE A 418 -1.41 6.36 3.45
CA PHE A 418 -1.35 5.14 4.28
C PHE A 418 -2.56 5.07 5.25
N PRO A 419 -3.79 5.12 4.72
CA PRO A 419 -4.99 5.21 5.54
C PRO A 419 -5.25 3.89 6.28
N GLN A 420 -5.69 4.02 7.52
CA GLN A 420 -6.09 2.93 8.40
C GLN A 420 -7.39 3.30 9.09
N ILE A 421 -8.19 2.28 9.41
CA ILE A 421 -9.47 2.43 10.12
C ILE A 421 -9.55 1.39 11.24
N ASN A 422 -10.62 1.40 12.03
CA ASN A 422 -10.99 0.25 12.85
C ASN A 422 -11.51 -0.89 11.95
N TYR A 423 -10.60 -1.50 11.19
CA TYR A 423 -10.90 -2.35 10.05
C TYR A 423 -11.72 -3.58 10.44
N LYS A 424 -11.37 -4.23 11.55
CA LYS A 424 -12.07 -5.43 12.05
C LYS A 424 -13.58 -5.20 12.28
N LYS A 425 -13.97 -4.01 12.75
CA LYS A 425 -15.36 -3.71 13.12
C LYS A 425 -16.10 -2.91 12.03
N PHE A 426 -15.40 -2.04 11.30
CA PHE A 426 -15.98 -1.02 10.41
C PHE A 426 -15.57 -1.12 8.93
N SER A 427 -14.68 -2.04 8.54
CA SER A 427 -14.49 -2.34 7.12
C SER A 427 -15.83 -2.79 6.49
N MET A 428 -16.08 -2.35 5.26
CA MET A 428 -17.32 -2.61 4.51
C MET A 428 -18.59 -1.92 5.07
N LYS A 429 -18.46 -1.07 6.10
CA LYS A 429 -19.59 -0.45 6.81
C LYS A 429 -19.47 1.07 6.88
N ASN A 430 -20.61 1.73 7.09
CA ASN A 430 -20.64 3.15 7.43
C ASN A 430 -19.79 3.39 8.69
N TYR A 431 -18.88 4.36 8.60
CA TYR A 431 -17.82 4.63 9.57
C TYR A 431 -17.59 6.14 9.68
N THR A 432 -16.79 6.54 10.67
CA THR A 432 -16.61 7.94 11.05
C THR A 432 -15.15 8.35 11.03
N TYR A 433 -14.20 7.46 11.37
CA TYR A 433 -12.82 7.83 11.60
C TYR A 433 -11.84 7.06 10.71
N ALA A 434 -10.94 7.81 10.09
CA ALA A 434 -9.74 7.29 9.45
C ALA A 434 -8.49 7.90 10.09
N TYR A 435 -7.41 7.13 10.11
CA TYR A 435 -6.08 7.52 10.57
C TYR A 435 -5.11 7.41 9.41
N ALA A 436 -4.11 8.28 9.33
CA ALA A 436 -3.17 8.26 8.21
C ALA A 436 -1.84 8.88 8.57
N LEU A 437 -0.84 8.52 7.78
CA LEU A 437 0.43 9.20 7.71
C LEU A 437 0.28 10.51 6.92
N GLY A 438 0.71 11.62 7.51
CA GLY A 438 0.80 12.89 6.82
C GLY A 438 2.11 13.01 6.04
N LEU A 439 2.03 13.24 4.73
CA LEU A 439 3.21 13.45 3.88
C LEU A 439 3.33 14.92 3.48
N ASN A 440 4.42 15.55 3.87
CA ASN A 440 4.77 16.93 3.54
C ASN A 440 5.80 16.92 2.40
N HIS A 441 5.34 17.20 1.17
CA HIS A 441 6.17 17.06 -0.04
C HIS A 441 6.82 15.66 -0.13
N PHE A 442 6.02 14.61 0.10
CA PHE A 442 6.42 13.19 0.19
C PHE A 442 7.19 12.77 1.45
N ILE A 443 7.66 13.70 2.27
CA ILE A 443 8.34 13.38 3.54
C ILE A 443 7.31 13.09 4.62
N PRO A 444 7.32 11.92 5.27
CA PRO A 444 6.40 11.60 6.36
C PRO A 444 6.72 12.43 7.59
N ASP A 445 5.81 13.27 8.06
CA ASP A 445 6.12 14.24 9.13
C ASP A 445 5.07 14.37 10.25
N ARG A 446 3.94 13.65 10.16
CA ARG A 446 2.87 13.72 11.16
C ARG A 446 1.92 12.53 11.08
N ILE A 447 1.15 12.31 12.15
CA ILE A 447 -0.01 11.41 12.15
C ILE A 447 -1.28 12.24 12.13
N CYS A 448 -2.23 11.85 11.28
CA CYS A 448 -3.51 12.51 11.10
C CYS A 448 -4.65 11.58 11.51
N LYS A 449 -5.70 12.13 12.12
CA LYS A 449 -7.03 11.52 12.25
C LYS A 449 -8.01 12.41 11.51
N LEU A 450 -8.95 11.81 10.78
CA LEU A 450 -10.00 12.48 10.04
C LEU A 450 -11.36 11.94 10.45
N ASN A 451 -12.27 12.81 10.84
CA ASN A 451 -13.69 12.51 10.88
C ASN A 451 -14.27 12.68 9.47
N VAL A 452 -14.61 11.58 8.80
CA VAL A 452 -15.06 11.58 7.39
C VAL A 452 -16.47 12.12 7.19
N LYS A 453 -17.19 12.45 8.27
CA LYS A 453 -18.52 13.05 8.23
C LYS A 453 -18.42 14.57 8.44
N THR A 454 -17.69 15.01 9.45
CA THR A 454 -17.56 16.43 9.81
C THR A 454 -16.38 17.13 9.14
N LYS A 455 -15.44 16.37 8.57
CA LYS A 455 -14.14 16.81 8.03
C LYS A 455 -13.19 17.40 9.08
N GLU A 456 -13.51 17.23 10.36
CA GLU A 456 -12.63 17.61 11.47
C GLU A 456 -11.38 16.73 11.47
N THR A 457 -10.23 17.33 11.78
CA THR A 457 -8.95 16.62 11.85
C THR A 457 -8.23 16.86 13.17
N TRP A 458 -7.49 15.83 13.58
CA TRP A 458 -6.51 15.89 14.67
C TRP A 458 -5.15 15.54 14.10
N VAL A 459 -4.10 16.13 14.67
CA VAL A 459 -2.73 15.93 14.22
C VAL A 459 -1.83 15.71 15.43
N TRP A 460 -1.05 14.64 15.40
CA TRP A 460 0.15 14.49 16.22
C TRP A 460 1.37 14.80 15.36
N GLN A 461 2.28 15.63 15.87
CA GLN A 461 3.50 16.00 15.18
C GLN A 461 4.54 16.52 16.18
N GLU A 462 5.79 16.10 15.99
CA GLU A 462 6.96 16.64 16.69
C GLU A 462 8.01 17.11 15.66
N PRO A 463 8.79 18.16 15.96
CA PRO A 463 9.93 18.56 15.13
C PRO A 463 10.91 17.40 14.91
N ASP A 464 11.51 17.33 13.73
CA ASP A 464 12.54 16.35 13.36
C ASP A 464 12.17 14.88 13.66
N SER A 465 10.88 14.57 13.59
CA SER A 465 10.31 13.25 13.85
C SER A 465 9.54 12.75 12.63
N TYR A 466 9.92 11.57 12.14
CA TYR A 466 9.41 11.03 10.87
C TYR A 466 8.66 9.70 11.13
N PRO A 467 7.32 9.74 11.26
CA PRO A 467 6.51 8.57 11.61
C PRO A 467 6.27 7.62 10.42
N SER A 468 5.82 6.40 10.72
CA SER A 468 5.30 5.43 9.75
C SER A 468 3.77 5.46 9.70
N GLU A 469 3.18 4.62 8.84
CA GLU A 469 1.74 4.35 8.85
C GLU A 469 1.20 4.07 10.28
N PRO A 470 0.08 4.70 10.67
CA PRO A 470 -0.57 4.49 11.97
C PRO A 470 -1.51 3.28 11.98
N ILE A 471 -1.15 2.20 12.66
CA ILE A 471 -2.01 1.01 12.82
C ILE A 471 -2.95 1.17 14.02
N PHE A 472 -4.26 1.04 13.79
CA PHE A 472 -5.26 1.07 14.86
C PHE A 472 -5.39 -0.29 15.57
N VAL A 473 -5.43 -0.25 16.91
CA VAL A 473 -5.70 -1.41 17.76
C VAL A 473 -6.83 -1.06 18.73
N ALA A 474 -7.97 -1.76 18.59
CA ALA A 474 -9.12 -1.55 19.46
C ALA A 474 -8.85 -1.98 20.91
N SER A 475 -9.39 -1.23 21.87
CA SER A 475 -9.56 -1.73 23.23
C SER A 475 -10.43 -3.01 23.20
N PRO A 476 -10.21 -4.01 24.09
CA PRO A 476 -10.96 -5.28 24.06
C PRO A 476 -12.49 -5.12 24.13
N ASP A 477 -12.97 -4.13 24.89
CA ASP A 477 -14.38 -3.85 25.13
C ASP A 477 -14.86 -2.58 24.40
N ALA A 478 -14.17 -2.20 23.31
CA ALA A 478 -14.43 -0.95 22.59
C ALA A 478 -15.88 -0.81 22.12
N VAL A 479 -16.57 0.19 22.68
CA VAL A 479 -17.92 0.60 22.26
C VAL A 479 -17.82 1.58 21.09
N ASP A 480 -17.09 2.68 21.30
CA ASP A 480 -16.88 3.72 20.30
C ASP A 480 -15.95 3.24 19.17
N GLU A 481 -16.09 3.83 17.98
CA GLU A 481 -15.28 3.47 16.81
C GLU A 481 -13.78 3.74 17.01
N ASP A 482 -13.45 4.80 17.73
CA ASP A 482 -12.11 5.27 18.05
C ASP A 482 -11.66 4.95 19.48
N ASP A 483 -12.30 3.99 20.15
CA ASP A 483 -11.82 3.44 21.43
C ASP A 483 -10.70 2.42 21.19
N GLY A 484 -9.47 2.89 21.36
CA GLY A 484 -8.26 2.10 21.17
C GLY A 484 -7.02 2.97 21.13
N VAL A 485 -5.95 2.40 20.57
CA VAL A 485 -4.68 3.10 20.37
C VAL A 485 -4.23 3.05 18.92
N ILE A 486 -3.37 3.99 18.56
CA ILE A 486 -2.62 4.02 17.32
C ILE A 486 -1.17 3.65 17.60
N LEU A 487 -0.62 2.74 16.81
CA LEU A 487 0.79 2.35 16.84
C LEU A 487 1.49 2.89 15.59
N THR A 488 2.58 3.62 15.76
CA THR A 488 3.43 4.09 14.64
C THR A 488 4.90 4.06 15.03
N VAL A 489 5.78 3.73 14.10
CA VAL A 489 7.23 3.77 14.31
C VAL A 489 7.74 5.15 13.91
N VAL A 490 8.50 5.79 14.77
CA VAL A 490 9.02 7.15 14.55
C VAL A 490 10.54 7.15 14.57
N VAL A 491 11.13 7.85 13.61
CA VAL A 491 12.58 8.06 13.53
C VAL A 491 12.89 9.48 13.95
N THR A 492 13.83 9.64 14.88
CA THR A 492 14.28 10.92 15.44
C THR A 492 15.80 11.01 15.43
N PRO A 493 16.40 11.50 14.34
CA PRO A 493 17.85 11.48 14.15
C PRO A 493 18.59 12.63 14.85
N GLY A 494 17.93 13.32 15.79
CA GLY A 494 18.50 14.44 16.54
C GLY A 494 19.67 14.03 17.43
N ALA A 495 20.66 14.90 17.56
CA ALA A 495 21.81 14.66 18.43
C ALA A 495 21.37 14.54 19.90
N GLY A 496 21.82 13.48 20.58
CA GLY A 496 21.49 13.24 22.00
C GLY A 496 20.12 12.60 22.25
N GLN A 497 19.39 12.21 21.20
CA GLN A 497 18.14 11.45 21.29
C GLN A 497 18.36 10.00 20.86
N ARG A 498 17.47 9.09 21.30
CA ARG A 498 17.43 7.75 20.74
C ARG A 498 16.96 7.83 19.27
N PRO A 499 17.59 7.07 18.35
CA PRO A 499 17.40 7.25 16.91
C PRO A 499 15.99 6.88 16.41
N ALA A 500 15.26 6.04 17.14
CA ALA A 500 13.89 5.67 16.81
C ALA A 500 13.11 5.19 18.04
N TYR A 501 11.79 5.23 17.95
CA TYR A 501 10.88 4.69 18.94
C TYR A 501 9.57 4.22 18.31
N LEU A 502 8.91 3.26 18.95
CA LEU A 502 7.50 3.00 18.71
C LEU A 502 6.68 4.00 19.54
N LEU A 503 5.76 4.71 18.89
CA LEU A 503 4.83 5.64 19.52
C LEU A 503 3.45 4.99 19.67
N ILE A 504 2.83 5.23 20.83
CA ILE A 504 1.46 4.83 21.13
C ILE A 504 0.64 6.09 21.40
N LEU A 505 -0.38 6.32 20.58
CA LEU A 505 -1.32 7.44 20.73
C LEU A 505 -2.69 6.93 21.12
N ASN A 506 -3.43 7.72 21.90
CA ASN A 506 -4.86 7.53 22.11
C ASN A 506 -5.59 7.81 20.80
N ALA A 507 -6.37 6.84 20.31
CA ALA A 507 -7.05 6.98 19.03
C ALA A 507 -8.17 8.05 19.05
N LYS A 508 -8.66 8.47 20.22
CA LYS A 508 -9.70 9.51 20.34
C LYS A 508 -9.21 10.90 19.95
N ASP A 509 -8.03 11.30 20.42
CA ASP A 509 -7.53 12.69 20.30
C ASP A 509 -6.08 12.79 19.82
N LEU A 510 -5.43 11.67 19.51
CA LEU A 510 -4.02 11.56 19.16
C LEU A 510 -3.06 12.07 20.25
N THR A 511 -3.50 12.09 21.51
CA THR A 511 -2.60 12.36 22.64
C THR A 511 -1.66 11.19 22.87
N GLU A 512 -0.41 11.49 23.25
CA GLU A 512 0.59 10.47 23.50
C GLU A 512 0.29 9.69 24.79
N VAL A 513 0.34 8.36 24.69
CA VAL A 513 0.14 7.43 25.80
C VAL A 513 1.48 6.90 26.31
N ALA A 514 2.35 6.48 25.38
CA ALA A 514 3.65 5.90 25.68
C ALA A 514 4.58 5.90 24.47
N ARG A 515 5.89 5.74 24.72
CA ARG A 515 6.90 5.38 23.73
C ARG A 515 7.66 4.13 24.15
N ALA A 516 8.17 3.40 23.18
CA ALA A 516 9.15 2.34 23.39
C ALA A 516 10.38 2.62 22.50
N GLU A 517 11.41 3.20 23.11
CA GLU A 517 12.58 3.75 22.44
C GLU A 517 13.69 2.71 22.24
N VAL A 518 14.39 2.77 21.10
CA VAL A 518 15.45 1.82 20.74
C VAL A 518 16.76 2.54 20.36
N GLU A 519 17.90 1.87 20.55
CA GLU A 519 19.24 2.43 20.26
C GLU A 519 19.69 2.25 18.81
N THR A 520 18.79 1.85 17.93
CA THR A 520 19.08 1.65 16.51
C THR A 520 18.10 2.42 15.65
N ILE A 521 18.60 2.91 14.52
CA ILE A 521 17.76 3.58 13.52
C ILE A 521 16.85 2.55 12.85
N ILE A 522 15.67 2.97 12.42
CA ILE A 522 14.72 2.12 11.71
C ILE A 522 14.46 2.79 10.35
N PRO A 523 14.73 2.13 9.22
CA PRO A 523 14.38 2.66 7.91
C PRO A 523 12.87 2.83 7.74
N VAL A 524 12.47 3.47 6.64
CA VAL A 524 11.07 3.61 6.26
C VAL A 524 10.39 2.23 6.19
N THR A 525 9.18 2.16 6.72
CA THR A 525 8.31 0.99 6.59
C THR A 525 7.01 1.41 5.95
N PHE A 526 6.49 0.61 5.02
CA PHE A 526 5.28 0.93 4.27
C PHE A 526 4.04 0.47 5.03
N HIS A 527 3.82 -0.85 5.07
CA HIS A 527 2.64 -1.45 5.67
C HIS A 527 2.97 -2.51 6.70
N GLY A 528 1.94 -2.91 7.42
CA GLY A 528 2.02 -3.97 8.39
C GLY A 528 0.69 -4.28 9.04
N MET A 529 0.75 -5.00 10.14
CA MET A 529 -0.42 -5.37 10.92
C MET A 529 -0.09 -5.52 12.39
N TYR A 530 -1.12 -5.44 13.22
CA TYR A 530 -1.06 -5.89 14.60
C TYR A 530 -1.59 -7.32 14.70
N LYS A 531 -0.79 -8.22 15.27
CA LYS A 531 -1.15 -9.60 15.61
C LYS A 531 -1.41 -9.66 17.13
N PRO A 532 -2.67 -9.77 17.58
CA PRO A 532 -3.02 -9.89 19.00
C PRO A 532 -2.44 -11.15 19.67
#